data_AF-A0A0S7X2R3-F1
#
_entry.id   AF-A0A0S7X2R3-F1
#
_cell.length_a   1.000
_cell.length_b   1.000
_cell.length_c   1.000
_cell.angle_alpha   90.00
_cell.angle_beta   90.00
_cell.angle_gamma   90.00
#
_symmetry.space_group_name_H-M   'P 1'
#
loop_
_entity.id
_entity.type
_entity.pdbx_description
1 polymer ?
#
loop_
_entity_poly.entity_id
_entity_poly.type
_entity_poly.pdbx_seq_one_letter_code
_entity_poly.pdbx_strand_id
1 'polypeptide(L)'
;NINPEGTSMFEPIGGSAPKYTGKNMVNPLAAISACQMMLEHLGEIEASQHVEKAIMKVLRNNLKSLSAGKMGYTTSEVGDLLIKYIEL
;
A
#
# COMPACT_ATOMS: atom_id res chain seq x y z
N ASN A 1 11.40 9.34 -5.11
CA ASN A 1 12.57 9.89 -5.82
C ASN A 1 12.10 10.49 -7.15
N ILE A 2 11.99 11.81 -7.24
CA ILE A 2 11.43 12.49 -8.43
C ILE A 2 12.55 12.90 -9.38
N ASN A 3 12.40 12.60 -10.66
CA ASN A 3 13.28 13.04 -11.73
C ASN A 3 12.51 13.95 -12.70
N PRO A 4 12.75 15.27 -12.73
CA PRO A 4 12.04 16.19 -13.62
C PRO A 4 12.31 15.96 -15.12
N GLU A 5 13.44 15.34 -15.46
CA GLU A 5 13.90 15.17 -16.85
C GLU A 5 13.81 13.71 -17.31
N GLY A 6 13.23 12.82 -16.51
CA GLY A 6 13.17 11.39 -16.81
C GLY A 6 12.29 10.58 -15.86
N THR A 7 12.59 9.30 -15.70
CA THR A 7 11.76 8.39 -14.90
C THR A 7 11.95 8.62 -13.39
N SER A 8 10.85 8.86 -12.68
CA SER A 8 10.78 8.89 -11.23
C SER A 8 10.64 7.49 -10.62
N MET A 9 11.10 7.29 -9.39
CA MET A 9 10.99 6.03 -8.64
C MET A 9 10.17 6.24 -7.37
N PHE A 10 9.21 5.34 -7.12
CA PHE A 10 8.36 5.31 -5.95
C PHE A 10 8.53 3.97 -5.24
N GLU A 11 8.92 4.00 -3.98
CA GLU A 11 9.26 2.80 -3.22
C GLU A 11 8.81 2.93 -1.76
N PRO A 12 8.49 1.81 -1.10
CA PRO A 12 8.28 1.82 0.34
C PRO A 12 9.59 2.11 1.07
N ILE A 13 9.53 2.89 2.16
CA ILE A 13 10.71 3.23 2.97
C ILE A 13 11.18 2.04 3.84
N GLY A 14 10.32 1.04 4.07
CA GLY A 14 10.66 -0.13 4.88
C GLY A 14 11.74 -1.01 4.24
N GLY A 15 12.65 -1.56 5.06
CA GLY A 15 13.63 -2.54 4.60
C GLY A 15 13.03 -3.91 4.24
N SER A 16 13.84 -4.81 3.71
CA SER A 16 13.41 -6.12 3.14
C SER A 16 12.80 -7.12 4.13
N ALA A 17 12.94 -6.89 5.44
CA ALA A 17 12.38 -7.72 6.51
C ALA A 17 12.53 -9.25 6.30
N PRO A 18 13.76 -9.78 6.07
CA PRO A 18 13.99 -11.13 5.55
C PRO A 18 13.45 -12.25 6.47
N LYS A 19 13.31 -11.99 7.76
CA LYS A 19 12.69 -12.92 8.72
C LYS A 19 11.23 -13.28 8.41
N TYR A 20 10.54 -12.49 7.57
CA TYR A 20 9.15 -12.70 7.16
C TYR A 20 8.99 -13.17 5.70
N THR A 21 10.09 -13.40 4.98
CA THR A 21 10.07 -13.89 3.60
C THR A 21 9.25 -15.18 3.49
N GLY A 22 8.31 -15.21 2.54
CA GLY A 22 7.45 -16.38 2.28
C GLY A 22 6.38 -16.64 3.35
N LYS A 23 6.25 -15.80 4.38
CA LYS A 23 5.32 -16.04 5.49
C LYS A 23 3.94 -15.40 5.32
N ASN A 24 3.75 -14.53 4.32
CA ASN A 24 2.48 -13.81 4.10
C ASN A 24 2.06 -12.96 5.34
N MET A 25 3.02 -12.33 6.02
CA MET A 25 2.80 -11.60 7.29
C MET A 25 3.15 -10.11 7.25
N VAL A 26 3.85 -9.64 6.21
CA VAL A 26 4.31 -8.25 6.09
C VAL A 26 3.15 -7.33 5.72
N ASN A 27 3.13 -6.12 6.25
CA ASN A 27 2.17 -5.11 5.88
C ASN A 27 2.46 -4.57 4.46
N PRO A 28 1.55 -4.75 3.48
CA PRO A 28 1.79 -4.29 2.11
C PRO A 28 1.50 -2.79 1.91
N LEU A 29 0.87 -2.11 2.87
CA LEU A 29 0.30 -0.77 2.66
C LEU A 29 1.36 0.28 2.27
N ALA A 30 2.60 0.16 2.73
CA ALA A 30 3.66 1.09 2.34
C ALA A 30 3.99 0.98 0.84
N ALA A 31 4.05 -0.24 0.30
CA ALA A 31 4.30 -0.46 -1.12
C ALA A 31 3.11 0.01 -1.97
N ILE A 32 1.88 -0.23 -1.49
CA ILE A 32 0.66 0.21 -2.18
C ILE A 32 0.55 1.75 -2.16
N SER A 33 0.91 2.40 -1.06
CA SER A 33 0.97 3.86 -0.98
C SER A 33 2.02 4.45 -1.91
N ALA A 34 3.17 3.78 -2.10
CA ALA A 34 4.14 4.19 -3.12
C ALA A 34 3.54 4.14 -4.54
N CYS A 35 2.75 3.09 -4.86
CA CYS A 35 2.01 3.04 -6.12
C CYS A 35 0.94 4.15 -6.23
N GLN A 36 0.26 4.49 -5.13
CA GLN A 36 -0.69 5.60 -5.12
C GLN A 36 0.00 6.93 -5.47
N MET A 37 1.15 7.23 -4.86
CA MET A 37 1.95 8.41 -5.21
C MET A 37 2.43 8.39 -6.67
N MET A 38 2.74 7.20 -7.21
CA MET A 38 3.08 7.05 -8.63
C MET A 38 1.90 7.37 -9.53
N LEU A 39 0.69 6.89 -9.22
CA LEU A 39 -0.53 7.22 -9.98
C LEU A 39 -0.76 8.74 -10.01
N GLU A 40 -0.63 9.40 -8.86
CA GLU A 40 -0.74 10.85 -8.77
C GLU A 40 0.30 11.56 -9.65
N HIS A 41 1.56 11.10 -9.64
CA HIS A 41 2.62 11.65 -10.48
C HIS A 41 2.37 11.45 -11.98
N LEU A 42 1.71 10.36 -12.37
CA LEU A 42 1.32 10.09 -13.76
C LEU A 42 0.10 10.90 -14.21
N GLY A 43 -0.53 11.66 -13.31
CA GLY A 43 -1.76 12.41 -13.60
C GLY A 43 -3.04 11.58 -13.45
N GLU A 44 -2.95 10.33 -12.98
CA GLU A 44 -4.07 9.44 -12.71
C GLU A 44 -4.70 9.78 -11.34
N ILE A 45 -5.19 11.02 -11.22
CA ILE A 45 -5.64 11.59 -9.94
C ILE A 45 -6.82 10.83 -9.35
N GLU A 46 -7.79 10.43 -10.16
CA GLU A 46 -8.97 9.69 -9.68
C GLU A 46 -8.58 8.31 -9.13
N ALA A 47 -7.76 7.56 -9.88
CA ALA A 47 -7.26 6.26 -9.45
C ALA A 47 -6.42 6.39 -8.16
N SER A 48 -5.56 7.40 -8.08
CA SER A 48 -4.78 7.72 -6.87
C SER A 48 -5.70 7.94 -5.66
N GLN A 49 -6.74 8.76 -5.81
CA GLN A 49 -7.70 9.03 -4.74
C GLN A 49 -8.50 7.80 -4.32
N HIS A 50 -8.86 6.92 -5.25
CA HIS A 50 -9.53 5.66 -4.92
C HIS A 50 -8.64 4.75 -4.06
N VAL A 51 -7.35 4.64 -4.39
CA VAL A 51 -6.38 3.87 -3.60
C VAL A 51 -6.17 4.50 -2.22
N GLU A 52 -5.99 5.83 -2.14
CA GLU A 52 -5.81 6.54 -0.87
C GLU A 52 -7.01 6.35 0.07
N LYS A 53 -8.24 6.54 -0.44
CA LYS A 53 -9.48 6.33 0.33
C LYS A 53 -9.61 4.87 0.79
N ALA A 54 -9.24 3.90 -0.05
CA ALA A 54 -9.27 2.50 0.32
C ALA A 54 -8.27 2.18 1.44
N ILE A 55 -7.03 2.68 1.35
CA ILE A 55 -6.02 2.56 2.42
C ILE A 55 -6.57 3.14 3.73
N MET A 56 -7.15 4.35 3.70
CA MET A 56 -7.75 4.98 4.87
C MET A 56 -8.88 4.13 5.49
N LYS A 57 -9.78 3.57 4.67
CA LYS A 57 -10.87 2.69 5.13
C LYS A 57 -10.32 1.42 5.78
N VAL A 58 -9.30 0.77 5.20
CA VAL A 58 -8.64 -0.41 5.79
C VAL A 58 -7.96 -0.10 7.12
N LEU A 59 -7.23 1.00 7.19
CA LEU A 59 -6.57 1.45 8.42
C LEU A 59 -7.58 1.75 9.54
N ARG A 60 -8.71 2.37 9.20
CA ARG A 60 -9.73 2.78 10.18
C ARG A 60 -10.60 1.62 10.66
N ASN A 61 -10.99 0.72 9.75
CA ASN A 61 -12.06 -0.24 10.02
C ASN A 61 -11.56 -1.67 10.23
N ASN A 62 -10.35 -2.01 9.78
CA ASN A 62 -9.90 -3.40 9.74
C ASN A 62 -8.63 -3.65 10.55
N LEU A 63 -7.55 -2.90 10.29
CA LEU A 63 -6.24 -3.24 10.87
C LEU A 63 -6.14 -2.83 12.35
N LYS A 64 -5.72 -3.77 13.19
CA LYS A 64 -5.44 -3.53 14.62
C LYS A 64 -4.01 -3.07 14.89
N SER A 65 -3.10 -3.30 13.94
CA SER A 65 -1.70 -2.90 13.99
C SER A 65 -1.13 -2.85 12.58
N LEU A 66 -0.05 -2.07 12.39
CA LEU A 66 0.72 -2.05 11.15
C LEU A 66 1.93 -2.99 11.20
N SER A 67 2.19 -3.60 12.36
CA SER A 67 3.34 -4.49 12.56
C SER A 67 3.11 -5.83 11.88
N ALA A 68 4.14 -6.33 11.18
CA ALA A 68 4.11 -7.64 10.55
C ALA A 68 3.74 -8.74 11.57
N GLY A 69 2.78 -9.60 11.21
CA GLY A 69 2.25 -10.65 12.08
C GLY A 69 1.30 -10.19 13.19
N LYS A 70 1.04 -8.89 13.32
CA LYS A 70 0.09 -8.34 14.32
C LYS A 70 -1.07 -7.57 13.70
N MET A 71 -1.17 -7.55 12.37
CA MET A 71 -2.23 -6.86 11.63
C MET A 71 -3.62 -7.43 11.92
N GLY A 72 -3.68 -8.71 12.32
CA GLY A 72 -4.92 -9.49 12.38
C GLY A 72 -5.34 -10.10 11.03
N TYR A 73 -4.53 -9.88 9.99
CA TYR A 73 -4.71 -10.34 8.62
C TYR A 73 -3.34 -10.71 8.04
N THR A 74 -3.34 -11.56 7.03
CA THR A 74 -2.17 -11.86 6.19
C THR A 74 -1.90 -10.74 5.18
N THR A 75 -0.70 -10.72 4.57
CA THR A 75 -0.35 -9.73 3.53
C THR A 75 -1.38 -9.73 2.40
N SER A 76 -1.78 -10.92 1.93
CA SER A 76 -2.72 -11.07 0.83
C SER A 76 -4.12 -10.59 1.21
N GLU A 77 -4.62 -10.94 2.39
CA GLU A 77 -5.93 -10.49 2.88
C GLU A 77 -6.00 -8.97 3.04
N VAL A 78 -4.89 -8.30 3.41
CA VAL A 78 -4.85 -6.84 3.40
C VAL A 78 -5.04 -6.29 1.98
N GLY A 79 -4.44 -6.91 0.96
CA GLY A 79 -4.71 -6.58 -0.44
C GLY A 79 -6.19 -6.74 -0.82
N ASP A 80 -6.80 -7.87 -0.43
CA ASP A 80 -8.23 -8.12 -0.68
C ASP A 80 -9.14 -7.10 0.01
N LEU A 81 -8.79 -6.68 1.23
CA LEU A 81 -9.51 -5.63 1.94
C LEU A 81 -9.44 -4.29 1.21
N LEU A 82 -8.31 -3.95 0.60
CA LEU A 82 -8.21 -2.73 -0.21
C LEU A 82 -9.15 -2.79 -1.41
N ILE A 83 -9.17 -3.91 -2.14
CA ILE A 83 -10.04 -4.10 -3.30
C ILE A 83 -11.52 -3.89 -2.93
N LYS A 84 -11.95 -4.39 -1.77
CA LYS A 84 -13.33 -4.19 -1.28
C LYS A 84 -13.73 -2.73 -1.07
N TYR A 85 -12.76 -1.83 -0.86
CA TYR A 85 -13.00 -0.41 -0.60
C TYR A 85 -12.65 0.50 -1.77
N ILE A 86 -12.07 -0.03 -2.84
CA ILE A 86 -11.92 0.68 -4.11
C ILE A 86 -13.32 0.80 -4.72
N GLU A 87 -13.80 2.04 -4.81
CA GLU A 87 -15.02 2.41 -5.51
C GLU A 87 -14.59 2.87 -6.91
N LEU A 88 -15.22 2.34 -7.96
CA LEU A 88 -14.96 2.70 -9.37
C LEU A 88 -16.20 3.41 -9.94
#